data_AF-A0A9E2JZ26-F1
#
_entry.id   AF-A0A9E2JZ26-F1
#
_cell.length_a   1.000
_cell.length_b   1.000
_cell.length_c   1.000
_cell.angle_alpha   90.00
_cell.angle_beta   90.00
_cell.angle_gamma   90.00
#
_symmetry.space_group_name_H-M   'P 1'
#
loop_
_entity.id
_entity.type
_entity.pdbx_description
1 polymer ?
#
loop_
_entity_poly.entity_id
_entity_poly.type
_entity_poly.pdbx_seq_one_letter_code
_entity_poly.pdbx_strand_id
1 'polypeptide(L)'
;MPPESAPQPRNQVSSGWRVLSVLLALVLLLGWALAASLFEQGKAQIHHLEARLREVPQVRELSVLLDAQGKPALLVAYEPQTGRLQVQRLNAVKEGRSDSLHLWSVAEGDGPRLLGVIPSRYPTTQLNVAPEVMAASTRLGLSVEDKDKGPRDGKPALPWLWEGAVVRKAM
;
A
#
# COMPACT_ATOMS: atom_id res chain seq x y z
N MET A 1 -18.99 31.15 -93.40
CA MET A 1 -18.03 31.07 -92.28
C MET A 1 -18.76 30.53 -91.05
N PRO A 2 -18.49 29.29 -90.60
CA PRO A 2 -18.84 28.85 -89.26
C PRO A 2 -17.63 29.03 -88.31
N PRO A 3 -17.82 29.40 -87.03
CA PRO A 3 -16.80 29.20 -86.01
C PRO A 3 -16.94 27.81 -85.37
N GLU A 4 -15.80 27.14 -85.28
CA GLU A 4 -15.59 25.79 -84.76
C GLU A 4 -15.68 25.79 -83.22
N SER A 5 -16.43 24.85 -82.66
CA SER A 5 -16.56 24.66 -81.21
C SER A 5 -15.52 23.65 -80.72
N ALA A 6 -14.57 24.09 -79.90
CA ALA A 6 -13.57 23.21 -79.28
C ALA A 6 -14.19 22.36 -78.15
N PRO A 7 -13.93 21.03 -78.07
CA PRO A 7 -14.45 20.20 -77.00
C PRO A 7 -13.59 20.32 -75.73
N GLN A 8 -14.23 20.57 -74.58
CA GLN A 8 -13.57 20.53 -73.27
C GLN A 8 -13.34 19.07 -72.82
N PRO A 9 -12.15 18.72 -72.29
CA PRO A 9 -11.91 17.38 -71.76
C PRO A 9 -12.62 17.20 -70.41
N ARG A 10 -13.70 16.41 -70.39
CA ARG A 10 -14.29 15.93 -69.14
C ARG A 10 -13.37 14.91 -68.51
N ASN A 11 -12.73 15.30 -67.41
CA ASN A 11 -11.87 14.44 -66.61
C ASN A 11 -12.73 13.43 -65.81
N GLN A 12 -13.17 12.37 -66.48
CA GLN A 12 -13.97 11.31 -65.89
C GLN A 12 -13.04 10.29 -65.23
N VAL A 13 -12.90 10.40 -63.92
CA VAL A 13 -12.20 9.41 -63.09
C VAL A 13 -12.87 8.05 -63.29
N SER A 14 -12.10 7.06 -63.75
CA SER A 14 -12.60 5.73 -64.09
C SER A 14 -13.30 5.08 -62.90
N SER A 15 -14.36 4.30 -63.17
CA SER A 15 -15.17 3.65 -62.13
C SER A 15 -14.32 2.80 -61.17
N GLY A 16 -13.25 2.17 -61.68
CA GLY A 16 -12.31 1.40 -60.85
C GLY A 16 -11.53 2.25 -59.84
N TRP A 17 -11.18 3.49 -60.19
CA TRP A 17 -10.45 4.39 -59.28
C TRP A 17 -11.33 4.88 -58.12
N ARG A 18 -12.63 5.05 -58.39
CA ARG A 18 -13.62 5.40 -57.35
C ARG A 18 -13.79 4.27 -56.35
N VAL A 19 -13.92 3.03 -56.84
CA VAL A 19 -14.03 1.84 -55.98
C VAL A 19 -12.77 1.65 -55.13
N LEU A 20 -11.59 1.82 -55.72
CA LEU A 20 -10.32 1.74 -54.99
C LEU A 20 -10.19 2.82 -53.90
N SER A 21 -10.61 4.06 -54.21
CA SER A 21 -10.59 5.17 -53.25
C SER A 21 -11.54 4.92 -52.08
N VAL A 22 -12.75 4.40 -52.34
CA VAL A 22 -13.72 4.05 -51.29
C VAL A 22 -13.20 2.93 -50.41
N LEU A 23 -12.57 1.90 -50.99
CA LEU A 23 -11.94 0.81 -50.24
C LEU A 23 -10.82 1.31 -49.33
N LEU A 24 -9.94 2.18 -49.85
CA LEU A 24 -8.86 2.79 -49.06
C LEU A 24 -9.40 3.65 -47.91
N ALA A 25 -10.44 4.45 -48.17
CA ALA A 25 -11.08 5.26 -47.15
C ALA A 25 -11.69 4.39 -46.04
N LEU A 26 -12.34 3.27 -46.40
CA LEU A 26 -12.86 2.32 -45.42
C LEU A 26 -11.76 1.70 -44.57
N VAL A 27 -10.68 1.21 -45.18
CA VAL A 27 -9.54 0.64 -44.43
C VAL A 27 -8.95 1.67 -43.46
N LEU A 28 -8.82 2.93 -43.88
CA LEU A 28 -8.30 4.01 -43.04
C LEU A 28 -9.22 4.26 -41.84
N LEU A 29 -10.53 4.30 -42.05
CA LEU A 29 -11.53 4.52 -40.99
C LEU A 29 -11.56 3.35 -40.00
N LEU A 30 -11.50 2.10 -40.49
CA LEU A 30 -11.42 0.93 -39.62
C LEU A 30 -10.12 0.90 -38.81
N GLY A 31 -8.98 1.18 -39.44
CA GLY A 31 -7.69 1.27 -38.75
C GLY A 31 -7.68 2.34 -37.66
N TRP A 32 -8.27 3.50 -37.94
CA TRP A 32 -8.40 4.59 -36.97
C TRP A 32 -9.30 4.22 -35.79
N ALA A 33 -10.47 3.62 -36.05
CA ALA A 33 -11.40 3.20 -35.00
C ALA A 33 -10.78 2.13 -34.06
N LEU A 34 -10.04 1.17 -34.62
CA LEU A 34 -9.33 0.16 -33.84
C LEU A 34 -8.21 0.78 -32.98
N ALA A 35 -7.43 1.70 -33.54
CA ALA A 35 -6.38 2.41 -32.80
C ALA A 35 -6.95 3.25 -31.65
N ALA A 36 -8.04 3.98 -31.90
CA ALA A 36 -8.73 4.77 -30.89
C ALA A 36 -9.31 3.88 -29.77
N SER A 37 -9.87 2.72 -30.11
CA SER A 37 -10.40 1.76 -29.13
C SER A 37 -9.31 1.19 -28.22
N LEU A 38 -8.15 0.83 -28.78
CA LEU A 38 -7.00 0.34 -28.01
C LEU A 38 -6.44 1.42 -27.09
N PHE A 39 -6.42 2.68 -27.55
CA PHE A 39 -5.96 3.81 -26.77
C PHE A 39 -6.86 4.11 -25.56
N GLU A 40 -8.18 4.07 -25.74
CA GLU A 40 -9.14 4.25 -24.64
C GLU A 40 -9.08 3.09 -23.63
N GLN A 41 -8.92 1.84 -24.09
CA GLN A 41 -8.71 0.70 -23.20
C GLN A 41 -7.41 0.80 -22.39
N GLY A 42 -6.33 1.33 -23.00
CA GLY A 42 -5.07 1.60 -22.32
C GLY A 42 -5.20 2.65 -21.22
N LYS A 43 -5.92 3.74 -21.46
CA LYS A 43 -6.20 4.77 -20.44
C LYS A 43 -7.02 4.24 -19.26
N ALA A 44 -8.04 3.42 -19.53
CA ALA A 44 -8.85 2.80 -18.49
C ALA A 44 -8.02 1.88 -17.57
N GLN A 45 -7.04 1.17 -18.14
CA GLN A 45 -6.10 0.35 -17.36
C GLN A 45 -5.13 1.20 -16.54
N ILE A 46 -4.66 2.34 -17.05
CA ILE A 46 -3.80 3.27 -16.30
C ILE A 46 -4.54 3.83 -15.08
N HIS A 47 -5.80 4.27 -15.23
CA HIS A 47 -6.58 4.75 -14.09
C HIS A 47 -6.85 3.66 -13.04
N HIS A 48 -7.05 2.41 -13.47
CA HIS A 48 -7.18 1.29 -12.55
C HIS A 48 -5.84 0.97 -11.85
N LEU A 49 -4.70 1.15 -12.53
CA LEU A 49 -3.37 0.96 -11.93
C LEU A 49 -3.01 2.10 -10.98
N GLU A 50 -3.35 3.35 -11.31
CA GLU A 50 -3.26 4.52 -10.42
C GLU A 50 -4.13 4.35 -9.17
N ALA A 51 -5.33 3.79 -9.32
CA ALA A 51 -6.20 3.45 -8.19
C ALA A 51 -5.56 2.38 -7.29
N ARG A 52 -4.97 1.31 -7.87
CA ARG A 52 -4.24 0.31 -7.08
C ARG A 52 -2.96 0.84 -6.44
N LEU A 53 -2.28 1.82 -7.05
CA LEU A 53 -1.10 2.45 -6.44
C LEU A 53 -1.47 3.29 -5.21
N ARG A 54 -2.69 3.85 -5.15
CA ARG A 54 -3.23 4.45 -3.91
C ARG A 54 -3.58 3.42 -2.83
N GLU A 55 -3.88 2.19 -3.25
CA GLU A 55 -4.24 1.06 -2.37
C GLU A 55 -3.05 0.20 -1.95
N VAL A 56 -1.81 0.55 -2.31
CA VAL A 56 -0.64 -0.09 -1.70
C VAL A 56 -0.65 0.27 -0.22
N PRO A 57 -0.77 -0.70 0.72
CA PRO A 57 -0.77 -0.43 2.14
C PRO A 57 0.51 0.33 2.45
N GLN A 58 0.37 1.62 2.76
CA GLN A 58 1.50 2.43 3.18
C GLN A 58 1.81 2.01 4.61
N VAL A 59 2.50 0.87 4.75
CA VAL A 59 3.12 0.46 6.00
C VAL A 59 4.16 1.53 6.30
N ARG A 60 3.75 2.50 7.13
CA ARG A 60 4.46 3.77 7.26
C ARG A 60 5.48 3.71 8.38
N GLU A 61 5.28 2.79 9.33
CA GLU A 61 6.12 2.64 10.51
C GLU A 61 6.41 1.17 10.77
N LEU A 62 7.71 0.84 10.79
CA LEU A 62 8.23 -0.49 11.05
C LEU A 62 9.08 -0.46 12.32
N SER A 63 8.84 -1.40 13.22
CA SER A 63 9.78 -1.66 14.32
C SER A 63 10.09 -3.14 14.38
N VAL A 64 11.38 -3.44 14.47
CA VAL A 64 11.88 -4.78 14.76
C VAL A 64 12.35 -4.77 16.20
N LEU A 65 11.67 -5.52 17.05
CA LEU A 65 12.10 -5.68 18.44
C LEU A 65 13.11 -6.82 18.48
N LEU A 66 14.31 -6.53 18.96
CA LEU A 66 15.42 -7.48 19.00
C LEU A 66 15.45 -8.20 20.35
N ASP A 67 15.74 -9.49 20.34
CA ASP A 67 15.93 -10.28 21.54
C ASP A 67 17.20 -9.91 22.33
N ALA A 68 17.38 -10.49 23.52
CA ALA A 68 18.59 -10.24 24.34
C ALA A 68 19.90 -10.68 23.65
N GLN A 69 19.80 -11.41 22.54
CA GLN A 69 20.92 -11.81 21.68
C GLN A 69 20.98 -10.99 20.37
N GLY A 70 20.14 -9.97 20.21
CA GLY A 70 20.09 -9.09 19.05
C GLY A 70 19.35 -9.67 17.84
N LYS A 71 18.57 -10.75 17.98
CA LYS A 71 17.82 -11.37 16.87
C LYS A 71 16.40 -10.79 16.75
N PRO A 72 15.85 -10.65 15.53
CA PRO A 72 14.47 -10.21 15.33
C PRO A 72 13.46 -11.12 16.04
N ALA A 73 12.68 -10.56 16.98
CA ALA A 73 11.66 -11.28 17.74
C ALA A 73 10.24 -10.95 17.29
N LEU A 74 9.97 -9.66 17.06
CA LEU A 74 8.68 -9.16 16.60
C LEU A 74 8.87 -8.17 15.46
N LEU A 75 8.00 -8.27 14.46
CA LEU A 75 7.81 -7.26 13.44
C LEU A 75 6.51 -6.51 13.75
N VAL A 76 6.61 -5.20 13.87
CA VAL A 76 5.46 -4.31 14.05
C VAL A 76 5.31 -3.45 12.80
N ALA A 77 4.11 -3.44 12.22
CA ALA A 77 3.76 -2.69 11.03
C ALA A 77 2.50 -1.86 11.30
N TYR A 78 2.62 -0.53 11.17
CA TYR A 78 1.49 0.37 11.38
C TYR A 78 0.91 0.90 10.07
N GLU A 79 -0.42 0.84 9.95
CA GLU A 79 -1.19 1.44 8.86
C GLU A 79 -1.96 2.67 9.38
N PRO A 80 -1.50 3.90 9.11
CA PRO A 80 -2.11 5.11 9.66
C PRO A 80 -3.49 5.42 9.10
N GLN A 81 -3.84 4.91 7.92
CA GLN A 81 -5.15 5.14 7.30
C GLN A 81 -6.27 4.39 8.03
N THR A 82 -5.97 3.20 8.55
CA THR A 82 -6.94 2.33 9.20
C THR A 82 -6.77 2.28 10.72
N GLY A 83 -5.70 2.88 11.26
CA GLY A 83 -5.36 2.81 12.68
C GLY A 83 -4.96 1.40 13.14
N ARG A 84 -4.56 0.54 12.19
CA ARG A 84 -4.24 -0.87 12.49
C ARG A 84 -2.74 -1.05 12.68
N LEU A 85 -2.40 -1.55 13.86
CA LEU A 85 -1.05 -2.01 14.19
C LEU A 85 -1.01 -3.53 14.07
N GLN A 86 -0.31 -4.03 13.05
CA GLN A 86 -0.07 -5.45 12.89
C GLN A 86 1.21 -5.84 13.61
N VAL A 87 1.11 -6.89 14.43
CA VAL A 87 2.23 -7.40 15.22
C VAL A 87 2.43 -8.86 14.85
N GLN A 88 3.56 -9.17 14.24
CA GLN A 88 3.93 -10.50 13.79
C GLN A 88 5.10 -11.04 14.62
N ARG A 89 4.93 -12.23 15.19
CA ARG A 89 5.97 -12.97 15.89
C ARG A 89 6.91 -13.61 14.87
N LEU A 90 8.19 -13.29 14.96
CA LEU A 90 9.24 -13.85 14.11
C LEU A 90 9.95 -15.04 14.77
N ASN A 91 9.86 -15.14 16.10
CA ASN A 91 10.43 -16.22 16.88
C ASN A 91 9.38 -16.87 17.80
N ALA A 92 9.71 -18.06 18.30
CA ALA A 92 8.87 -18.84 19.21
C ALA A 92 9.20 -18.54 20.68
N VAL A 93 9.30 -17.26 21.07
CA VAL A 93 9.55 -16.92 22.48
C VAL A 93 8.44 -17.49 23.35
N LYS A 94 8.83 -18.31 24.31
CA LYS A 94 7.93 -18.93 25.28
C LYS A 94 7.73 -17.97 26.45
N GLU A 95 6.57 -17.34 26.48
CA GLU A 95 6.04 -16.72 27.70
C GLU A 95 5.79 -17.78 28.77
N GLY A 96 5.91 -17.43 30.04
CA GLY A 96 5.41 -18.26 31.14
C GLY A 96 3.90 -18.49 30.99
N ARG A 97 3.38 -19.60 31.55
CA ARG A 97 1.96 -19.98 31.42
C ARG A 97 1.00 -18.89 31.97
N SER A 98 1.47 -18.12 32.96
CA SER A 98 0.80 -17.00 33.62
C SER A 98 1.10 -15.62 33.00
N ASP A 99 1.88 -15.55 31.92
CA ASP A 99 2.46 -14.29 31.48
C ASP A 99 1.90 -13.85 30.13
N SER A 100 1.81 -12.54 29.93
CA SER A 100 1.37 -11.92 28.67
C SER A 100 2.36 -10.88 28.20
N LEU A 101 2.55 -10.80 26.87
CA LEU A 101 3.40 -9.77 26.27
C LEU A 101 2.60 -8.48 26.08
N HIS A 102 3.09 -7.39 26.64
CA HIS A 102 2.48 -6.08 26.53
C HIS A 102 3.33 -5.21 25.61
N LEU A 103 2.69 -4.60 24.62
CA LEU A 103 3.31 -3.69 23.67
C LEU A 103 3.08 -2.26 24.10
N TRP A 104 4.15 -1.47 24.06
CA TRP A 104 4.19 -0.11 24.55
C TRP A 104 4.76 0.83 23.50
N SER A 105 4.19 2.02 23.41
CA SER A 105 4.80 3.16 22.73
C SER A 105 5.56 4.01 23.74
N VAL A 106 6.72 4.50 23.33
CA VAL A 106 7.52 5.46 24.10
C VAL A 106 7.75 6.69 23.22
N ALA A 107 7.32 7.85 23.70
CA ALA A 107 7.58 9.15 23.09
C ALA A 107 8.82 9.80 23.74
N GLU A 108 9.40 10.78 23.06
CA GLU A 108 10.55 11.50 23.60
C GLU A 108 10.13 12.41 24.77
N GLY A 109 10.67 12.14 25.96
CA GLY A 109 10.37 12.92 27.17
C GLY A 109 9.07 12.57 27.89
N ASP A 110 8.29 11.59 27.41
CA ASP A 110 7.04 11.11 28.05
C ASP A 110 7.18 9.65 28.54
N GLY A 111 6.26 9.24 29.41
CA GLY A 111 6.17 7.87 29.91
C GLY A 111 5.69 6.86 28.86
N PRO A 112 5.93 5.56 29.08
CA PRO A 112 5.42 4.51 28.20
C PRO A 112 3.89 4.47 28.22
N ARG A 113 3.28 4.29 27.05
CA ARG A 113 1.83 4.12 26.89
C ARG A 113 1.52 2.75 26.33
N LEU A 114 0.59 2.03 26.97
CA LEU A 114 0.19 0.68 26.55
C LEU A 114 -0.57 0.76 25.22
N LEU A 115 -0.09 0.01 24.22
CA LEU A 115 -0.75 -0.14 22.92
C LEU A 115 -1.66 -1.38 22.89
N GLY A 116 -1.30 -2.42 23.64
CA GLY A 116 -2.13 -3.61 23.77
C GLY A 116 -1.36 -4.84 24.21
N VAL A 117 -2.08 -5.95 24.29
CA VAL A 117 -1.56 -7.25 24.71
C VAL A 117 -1.42 -8.17 23.51
N ILE A 118 -0.24 -8.78 23.34
CA ILE A 118 0.04 -9.74 22.27
C ILE A 118 -0.15 -11.15 22.82
N PRO A 119 -1.23 -11.86 22.47
CA PRO A 119 -1.42 -13.22 22.92
C PRO A 119 -0.41 -14.18 22.27
N SER A 120 0.07 -15.18 23.01
CA SER A 120 0.93 -16.26 22.48
C SER A 120 0.23 -17.19 21.50
N ARG A 121 -1.10 -17.23 21.54
CA ARG A 121 -1.89 -18.19 20.76
C ARG A 121 -1.87 -17.95 19.25
N TYR A 122 -1.53 -16.73 18.80
CA TYR A 122 -1.55 -16.36 17.39
C TYR A 122 -0.20 -15.85 16.90
N PRO A 123 0.23 -16.25 15.69
CA PRO A 123 1.47 -15.76 15.09
C PRO A 123 1.39 -14.27 14.71
N THR A 124 0.18 -13.79 14.39
CA THR A 124 -0.08 -12.39 14.03
C THR A 124 -1.25 -11.87 14.85
N THR A 125 -1.09 -10.67 15.42
CA THR A 125 -2.11 -9.96 16.19
C THR A 125 -2.34 -8.59 15.58
N GLN A 126 -3.59 -8.13 15.57
CA GLN A 126 -3.93 -6.76 15.18
C GLN A 126 -4.38 -5.99 16.42
N LEU A 127 -3.85 -4.79 16.58
CA LEU A 127 -4.23 -3.84 17.61
C LEU A 127 -4.78 -2.59 16.94
N ASN A 128 -5.81 -1.99 17.54
CA ASN A 128 -6.31 -0.68 17.12
C ASN A 128 -5.55 0.39 17.92
N VAL A 129 -4.78 1.21 17.22
CA VAL A 129 -3.97 2.27 17.84
C VAL A 129 -4.26 3.58 17.12
N ALA A 130 -4.48 4.63 17.91
CA ALA A 130 -4.75 5.95 17.38
C ALA A 130 -3.51 6.51 16.64
N PRO A 131 -3.67 7.16 15.47
CA PRO A 131 -2.55 7.70 14.70
C PRO A 131 -1.65 8.65 15.48
N GLU A 132 -2.22 9.42 16.40
CA GLU A 132 -1.50 10.41 17.20
C GLU A 132 -0.51 9.74 18.17
N VAL A 133 -0.85 8.55 18.68
CA VAL A 133 0.00 7.78 19.59
C VAL A 133 1.22 7.26 18.83
N MET A 134 1.00 6.67 17.66
CA MET A 134 2.09 6.16 16.82
C MET A 134 2.97 7.29 16.27
N ALA A 135 2.37 8.41 15.83
CA ALA A 135 3.10 9.57 15.33
C ALA A 135 4.03 10.19 16.38
N ALA A 136 3.60 10.23 17.66
CA ALA A 136 4.42 10.70 18.77
C ALA A 136 5.48 9.68 19.23
N SER A 137 5.36 8.42 18.82
CA SER A 137 6.26 7.35 19.25
C SER A 137 7.62 7.47 18.56
N THR A 138 8.68 7.43 19.36
CA THR A 138 10.07 7.32 18.88
C THR A 138 10.59 5.90 19.00
N ARG A 139 10.11 5.15 20.01
CA ARG A 139 10.46 3.74 20.24
C ARG A 139 9.22 2.93 20.61
N LEU A 140 9.25 1.64 20.29
CA LEU A 140 8.34 0.64 20.83
C LEU A 140 9.08 -0.24 21.82
N GLY A 141 8.42 -0.56 22.93
CA GLY A 141 8.92 -1.45 23.96
C GLY A 141 7.99 -2.63 24.16
N LEU A 142 8.55 -3.78 24.53
CA LEU A 142 7.79 -4.94 24.96
C LEU A 142 8.18 -5.32 26.38
N SER A 143 7.18 -5.60 27.21
CA SER A 143 7.38 -6.20 28.52
C SER A 143 6.60 -7.51 28.64
N VAL A 144 7.10 -8.40 29.50
CA VAL A 144 6.33 -9.54 30.01
C VAL A 144 5.58 -9.03 31.23
N GLU A 145 4.29 -9.33 31.34
CA GLU A 145 3.49 -8.95 32.51
C GLU A 145 2.71 -10.17 33.03
N ASP A 146 2.43 -10.18 34.34
CA ASP A 146 1.56 -11.17 34.97
C ASP A 146 0.12 -10.90 34.52
N LYS A 147 -0.55 -11.94 33.98
CA LYS A 147 -1.92 -11.86 33.47
C LYS A 147 -2.91 -11.36 34.53
N ASP A 148 -2.67 -11.65 35.81
CA ASP A 148 -3.60 -11.37 36.90
C ASP A 148 -3.36 -9.99 37.54
N LYS A 149 -2.18 -9.41 37.34
CA LYS A 149 -1.77 -8.16 38.03
C LYS A 149 -1.63 -6.97 37.09
N GLY A 150 -1.37 -7.22 35.81
CA GLY A 150 -1.26 -6.18 34.79
C GLY A 150 -0.22 -5.10 35.11
N PRO A 151 -0.15 -4.05 34.28
CA PRO A 151 0.76 -2.93 34.50
C PRO A 151 0.33 -2.06 35.68
N ARG A 152 1.31 -1.56 36.44
CA ARG A 152 1.10 -0.70 37.61
C ARG A 152 1.38 0.76 37.24
N ASP A 153 0.47 1.65 37.64
CA ASP A 153 0.61 3.11 37.47
C ASP A 153 0.89 3.55 36.02
N GLY A 154 0.36 2.80 35.03
CA GLY A 154 0.56 3.09 33.60
C GLY A 154 1.96 2.78 33.08
N LYS A 155 2.78 2.05 33.85
CA LYS A 155 4.15 1.64 33.47
C LYS A 155 4.27 0.12 33.43
N PRO A 156 5.25 -0.42 32.68
CA PRO A 156 5.62 -1.83 32.76
C PRO A 156 5.99 -2.19 34.21
N ALA A 157 5.48 -3.33 34.72
CA ALA A 157 5.84 -3.78 36.06
C ALA A 157 7.17 -4.56 36.05
N LEU A 158 7.51 -5.17 34.92
CA LEU A 158 8.80 -5.82 34.69
C LEU A 158 9.70 -4.99 33.75
N PRO A 159 11.03 -5.20 33.80
CA PRO A 159 11.95 -4.58 32.86
C PRO A 159 11.58 -4.84 31.40
N TRP A 160 12.03 -3.96 30.51
CA TRP A 160 11.85 -4.13 29.08
C TRP A 160 12.48 -5.44 28.63
N LEU A 161 11.65 -6.27 28.00
CA LEU A 161 12.12 -7.49 27.36
C LEU A 161 12.88 -7.10 26.09
N TRP A 162 12.25 -6.26 25.24
CA TRP A 162 12.80 -5.81 23.97
C TRP A 162 12.40 -4.37 23.67
N GLU A 163 13.28 -3.62 23.01
CA GLU A 163 13.00 -2.29 22.50
C GLU A 163 13.42 -2.19 21.03
N GLY A 164 12.72 -1.35 20.26
CA GLY A 164 13.03 -1.06 18.87
C GLY A 164 12.70 0.38 18.52
N ALA A 165 13.55 1.02 17.71
CA ALA A 165 13.22 2.32 17.13
C ALA A 165 12.02 2.19 16.18
N VAL A 166 11.19 3.23 16.13
CA VAL A 166 10.15 3.35 15.12
C VAL A 166 10.80 3.90 13.84
N VAL A 167 10.91 3.07 12.82
CA VAL A 167 11.45 3.49 11.52
C VAL A 167 10.29 3.97 10.65
N ARG A 168 10.31 5.25 10.31
CA ARG A 168 9.35 5.86 9.40
C ARG A 168 9.92 5.88 7.98
N LYS A 169 9.14 5.41 7.01
CA LYS A 169 9.51 5.60 5.61
C LYS A 169 9.35 7.09 5.27
N ALA A 170 10.47 7.75 4.96
CA ALA A 170 10.44 9.11 4.45
C ALA A 170 9.69 9.15 3.10
N MET A 171 8.93 10.23 2.92
CA MET A 171 8.11 10.47 1.73
C MET A 171 8.97 10.71 0.49
#